data_AF-A0A7R9QX49-F1
#
_entry.id   AF-A0A7R9QX49-F1
#
_cell.length_a   1.000
_cell.length_b   1.000
_cell.length_c   1.000
_cell.angle_alpha   90.00
_cell.angle_beta   90.00
_cell.angle_gamma   90.00
#
_symmetry.space_group_name_H-M   'P 1'
#
loop_
_entity.id
_entity.type
_entity.pdbx_description
1 polymer ?
#
loop_
_entity_poly.entity_id
_entity_poly.type
_entity_poly.pdbx_seq_one_letter_code
_entity_poly.pdbx_strand_id
1 'polypeptide(L)'
;MEFLEKIQELFPNGFVKNDLQKVRCPIFVMHGDQDPIVGVEHSHYVIKNISDSRLHRFPKGSHNLHFTFAKEFKQLVEDFLSDVDDGY
;
A
#
# COMPACT_ATOMS: atom_id res chain seq x y z
N MET A 1 2.08 7.31 21.14
CA MET A 1 2.23 6.04 21.88
C MET A 1 0.85 5.41 22.09
N GLU A 2 -0.04 6.03 22.86
CA GLU A 2 -1.37 5.48 23.21
C GLU A 2 -2.27 5.10 22.01
N PHE A 3 -2.29 5.89 20.93
CA PHE A 3 -3.08 5.61 19.74
C PHE A 3 -2.58 4.38 18.95
N LEU A 4 -1.26 4.22 18.83
CA LEU A 4 -0.65 3.12 18.08
C LEU A 4 -0.80 1.79 18.82
N GLU A 5 -0.63 1.83 20.15
CA GLU A 5 -0.85 0.67 21.02
C GLU A 5 -2.29 0.16 20.90
N LYS A 6 -3.27 1.08 20.90
CA LYS A 6 -4.68 0.75 20.74
C LYS A 6 -5.01 0.15 19.37
N ILE A 7 -4.33 0.60 18.31
CA ILE A 7 -4.45 -0.01 16.98
C ILE A 7 -3.91 -1.44 17.00
N GLN A 8 -2.77 -1.66 17.66
CA GLN A 8 -2.16 -2.98 17.74
C GLN A 8 -3.01 -3.97 18.54
N GLU A 9 -3.69 -3.51 19.60
CA GLU A 9 -4.68 -4.29 20.35
C GLU A 9 -5.92 -4.66 19.52
N LEU A 10 -6.42 -3.74 18.71
CA LEU A 10 -7.60 -3.97 17.86
C LEU A 10 -7.30 -4.91 16.69
N PHE A 11 -6.05 -4.90 16.20
CA PHE A 11 -5.62 -5.69 15.04
C PHE A 11 -4.37 -6.51 15.37
N PRO A 12 -4.45 -7.47 16.32
CA PRO A 12 -3.28 -8.22 16.80
C PRO A 12 -2.66 -9.10 15.71
N ASN A 13 -3.42 -9.38 14.66
CA ASN A 13 -2.98 -10.17 13.50
C ASN A 13 -2.69 -9.32 12.24
N GLY A 14 -2.74 -7.99 12.37
CA GLY A 14 -2.62 -7.03 11.27
C GLY A 14 -3.91 -6.83 10.47
N PHE A 15 -3.90 -5.83 9.60
CA PHE A 15 -5.07 -5.35 8.83
C PHE A 15 -5.45 -6.20 7.60
N VAL A 16 -4.63 -7.16 7.20
CA VAL A 16 -4.75 -7.80 5.88
C VAL A 16 -4.56 -9.31 5.97
N LYS A 17 -5.63 -10.09 6.19
CA LYS A 17 -5.56 -11.56 6.08
C LYS A 17 -6.81 -12.21 5.49
N ASN A 18 -6.53 -13.30 4.78
CA ASN A 18 -7.38 -14.38 4.27
C ASN A 18 -7.93 -14.31 2.84
N ASP A 19 -8.16 -13.12 2.27
CA ASP A 19 -8.83 -13.03 0.95
C ASP A 19 -7.99 -12.43 -0.19
N LEU A 20 -6.72 -12.09 0.05
CA LEU A 20 -5.85 -11.49 -0.99
C LEU A 20 -5.73 -12.35 -2.26
N GLN A 21 -5.73 -13.67 -2.10
CA GLN A 21 -5.66 -14.63 -3.21
C GLN A 21 -6.90 -14.58 -4.13
N LYS A 22 -7.99 -13.95 -3.69
CA LYS A 22 -9.21 -13.76 -4.48
C LYS A 22 -9.14 -12.51 -5.37
N VAL A 23 -8.19 -11.61 -5.15
CA VAL A 23 -8.02 -10.39 -5.97
C VAL A 23 -7.53 -10.78 -7.36
N ARG A 24 -8.20 -10.26 -8.40
CA ARG A 24 -7.93 -10.60 -9.81
C ARG A 24 -7.56 -9.40 -10.68
N CYS A 25 -7.79 -8.18 -10.21
CA CYS A 25 -7.40 -6.97 -10.93
C CYS A 25 -5.93 -6.61 -10.66
N PRO A 26 -5.29 -5.84 -11.55
CA PRO A 26 -3.99 -5.24 -11.29
C PRO A 26 -4.04 -4.40 -10.01
N ILE A 27 -3.00 -4.49 -9.18
CA ILE A 27 -2.88 -3.72 -7.94
C ILE A 27 -1.57 -2.93 -7.93
N PHE A 28 -1.65 -1.69 -7.49
CA PHE A 28 -0.47 -0.87 -7.23
C PHE A 28 -0.42 -0.45 -5.76
N VAL A 29 0.60 -0.94 -5.06
CA VAL A 29 0.86 -0.64 -3.65
C VAL A 29 1.88 0.50 -3.58
N MET A 30 1.54 1.55 -2.86
CA MET A 30 2.46 2.64 -2.54
C MET A 30 2.62 2.73 -1.03
N HIS A 31 3.85 2.76 -0.54
CA HIS A 31 4.11 2.71 0.91
C HIS A 31 5.22 3.67 1.33
N GLY A 32 5.04 4.30 2.49
CA GLY A 32 6.04 5.16 3.11
C GLY A 32 6.86 4.38 4.13
N ASP A 33 8.17 4.31 3.95
CA ASP A 33 9.04 3.50 4.82
C ASP A 33 9.15 4.04 6.26
N GLN A 34 8.70 5.26 6.50
CA GLN A 34 8.65 5.91 7.81
C GLN A 34 7.21 6.00 8.34
N ASP A 35 6.29 5.19 7.81
CA ASP A 35 4.92 5.11 8.32
C ASP A 35 4.92 4.57 9.76
N PRO A 36 4.49 5.38 10.76
CA PRO A 36 4.49 4.95 12.16
C PRO A 36 3.26 4.10 12.53
N ILE A 37 2.30 3.94 11.62
CA ILE A 37 1.03 3.26 11.84
C ILE A 37 1.04 1.87 11.22
N VAL A 38 1.54 1.76 9.99
CA VAL A 38 1.57 0.51 9.22
C VAL A 38 2.99 0.28 8.75
N GLY A 39 3.65 -0.78 9.22
CA GLY A 39 5.02 -1.07 8.81
C GLY A 39 5.11 -1.64 7.39
N VAL A 40 6.32 -1.57 6.82
CA VAL A 40 6.60 -1.95 5.42
C VAL A 40 6.33 -3.43 5.15
N GLU A 41 6.37 -4.29 6.15
CA GLU A 41 6.02 -5.72 6.05
C GLU A 41 4.60 -5.93 5.52
N HIS A 42 3.67 -5.01 5.74
CA HIS A 42 2.33 -5.07 5.14
C HIS A 42 2.39 -4.94 3.63
N SER A 43 3.16 -3.99 3.10
CA SER A 43 3.31 -3.80 1.66
C SER A 43 3.93 -5.05 0.99
N HIS A 44 4.94 -5.64 1.64
CA HIS A 44 5.55 -6.89 1.19
C HIS A 44 4.58 -8.07 1.26
N TYR A 45 3.76 -8.14 2.30
CA TYR A 45 2.76 -9.20 2.42
C TYR A 45 1.72 -9.11 1.30
N VAL A 46 1.27 -7.90 0.94
CA VAL A 46 0.33 -7.71 -0.17
C VAL A 46 0.93 -8.20 -1.49
N ILE A 47 2.12 -7.74 -1.87
CA ILE A 47 2.72 -8.13 -3.16
C ILE A 47 3.13 -9.60 -3.22
N LYS A 48 3.39 -10.23 -2.08
CA LYS A 48 3.65 -11.67 -2.01
C LYS A 48 2.38 -12.50 -2.25
N ASN A 49 1.20 -11.95 -1.97
CA ASN A 49 -0.07 -12.68 -1.96
C ASN A 49 -1.05 -12.26 -3.06
N ILE A 50 -0.72 -11.25 -3.87
CA ILE A 50 -1.49 -10.86 -5.08
C ILE A 50 -0.56 -10.99 -6.28
N SER A 51 -0.92 -11.84 -7.24
CA SER A 51 -0.05 -12.19 -8.37
C SER A 51 0.21 -11.03 -9.34
N ASP A 52 -0.81 -10.21 -9.63
CA ASP A 52 -0.68 -9.03 -10.49
C ASP A 52 -0.61 -7.77 -9.62
N SER A 53 0.57 -7.57 -9.03
CA SER A 53 0.79 -6.42 -8.15
C SER A 53 2.16 -5.80 -8.33
N ARG A 54 2.21 -4.47 -8.16
CA ARG A 54 3.42 -3.64 -8.21
C ARG A 54 3.58 -2.92 -6.86
N LEU A 55 4.81 -2.68 -6.42
CA LEU A 55 5.11 -1.91 -5.19
C LEU A 55 6.05 -0.75 -5.50
N HIS A 56 5.66 0.46 -5.09
CA HIS A 56 6.55 1.62 -4.99
C HIS A 56 6.74 2.03 -3.54
N ARG A 57 7.99 2.17 -3.10
CA ARG A 57 8.34 2.60 -1.74
C ARG A 57 8.86 4.03 -1.78
N PHE A 58 8.37 4.84 -0.84
CA PHE A 58 8.87 6.19 -0.56
C PHE A 58 9.78 6.11 0.66
N PRO A 59 11.13 6.09 0.52
CA PRO A 59 12.04 5.87 1.64
C PRO A 59 11.96 6.92 2.75
N LYS A 60 11.46 8.12 2.41
CA LYS A 60 11.24 9.24 3.33
C LYS A 60 9.75 9.54 3.55
N GLY A 61 8.86 8.69 3.05
CA GLY A 61 7.42 8.84 3.19
C GLY A 61 6.92 8.29 4.52
N SER A 62 5.98 9.00 5.14
CA SER A 62 5.18 8.51 6.27
C SER A 62 3.80 8.03 5.77
N HIS A 63 2.86 7.82 6.68
CA HIS A 63 1.49 7.38 6.36
C HIS A 63 0.77 8.28 5.33
N ASN A 64 1.02 9.59 5.40
CA ASN A 64 0.36 10.59 4.58
C ASN A 64 1.24 11.06 3.40
N LEU A 65 2.05 10.15 2.84
CA LEU A 65 3.00 10.40 1.76
C LEU A 65 2.40 11.13 0.54
N HIS A 66 1.10 10.98 0.29
CA HIS A 66 0.41 11.63 -0.81
C HIS A 66 0.35 13.16 -0.65
N PHE A 67 0.49 13.70 0.57
CA PHE A 67 0.66 15.14 0.78
C PHE A 67 2.11 15.59 0.60
N THR A 68 3.09 14.85 1.14
CA THR A 68 4.50 15.25 1.11
C THR A 68 5.16 15.00 -0.25
N PHE A 69 4.74 13.97 -0.98
CA PHE A 69 5.23 13.58 -2.30
C PHE A 69 4.15 13.74 -3.37
N ALA A 70 3.28 14.74 -3.24
CA ALA A 70 2.07 14.89 -4.06
C ALA A 70 2.30 14.79 -5.57
N LYS A 71 3.37 15.40 -6.09
CA LYS A 71 3.70 15.34 -7.52
C LYS A 71 4.07 13.94 -7.99
N GLU A 72 4.95 13.26 -7.24
CA GLU A 72 5.40 11.90 -7.55
C GLU A 72 4.25 10.90 -7.40
N PHE A 73 3.52 10.97 -6.28
CA PHE A 73 2.33 10.17 -6.03
C PHE A 73 1.31 10.30 -7.16
N LYS A 74 1.00 11.55 -7.57
CA LYS A 74 0.06 11.81 -8.65
C LYS A 74 0.51 11.15 -9.95
N GLN A 75 1.76 11.35 -10.36
CA GLN A 75 2.28 10.77 -11.60
C GLN A 75 2.18 9.25 -11.59
N LEU A 76 2.61 8.61 -10.50
CA LEU A 76 2.55 7.15 -10.37
C LEU A 76 1.11 6.60 -10.44
N VAL A 77 0.13 7.35 -9.92
CA VAL A 77 -1.29 6.98 -10.05
C VAL A 77 -1.77 7.16 -11.49
N GLU A 78 -1.46 8.27 -12.15
CA GLU A 78 -1.83 8.51 -13.54
C GLU A 78 -1.24 7.45 -14.47
N ASP A 79 0.03 7.09 -14.28
CA ASP A 79 0.72 6.05 -15.06
C ASP A 79 0.05 4.69 -14.85
N PHE A 80 -0.20 4.30 -13.59
CA PHE A 80 -0.83 3.02 -13.29
C PHE A 80 -2.25 2.90 -13.87
N LEU A 81 -3.05 3.98 -13.82
CA LEU A 81 -4.40 3.97 -14.35
C LEU A 81 -4.44 4.04 -15.89
N SER A 82 -3.41 4.62 -16.52
CA SER A 82 -3.31 4.70 -17.99
C SER A 82 -2.76 3.41 -18.62
N ASP A 83 -2.04 2.60 -17.83
CA ASP A 83 -1.54 1.27 -18.23
C ASP A 83 -2.65 0.21 -18.30
N VAL A 84 -3.85 0.49 -17.76
CA VAL A 84 -5.00 -0.41 -17.83
C VAL A 84 -5.68 -0.20 -19.19
N ASP A 85 -5.37 -1.05 -20.15
CA ASP A 85 -6.09 -1.11 -21.41
C ASP A 85 -7.50 -1.67 -21.12
N ASP A 86 -8.50 -0.78 -21.10
CA ASP A 86 -9.88 -1.11 -20.76
C ASP A 86 -10.55 -2.08 -21.76
N GLY A 87 -9.88 -2.43 -22.87
CA GLY A 87 -10.28 -3.53 -23.76
C GLY A 87 -11.72 -3.44 -24.32
N TYR A 88 -12.33 -2.24 -24.27
CA TYR A 88 -13.63 -1.92 -24.84
C TYR A 88 -13.48 -1.08 -26.11
#